data_AF-A0A224Z375-F1
#
_entry.id   AF-A0A224Z375-F1
#
_cell.length_a   1.000
_cell.length_b   1.000
_cell.length_c   1.000
_cell.angle_alpha   90.00
_cell.angle_beta   90.00
_cell.angle_gamma   90.00
#
_symmetry.space_group_name_H-M   'P 1'
#
loop_
_entity.id
_entity.type
_entity.pdbx_description
1 polymer ?
#
loop_
_entity_poly.entity_id
_entity_poly.type
_entity_poly.pdbx_seq_one_letter_code
_entity_poly.pdbx_strand_id
1 'polypeptide(L)'
;MIQRIPHGRRPTPEPWHGKPVAFLMTALVCSSADFVLNKPDQSLGFILADHGFDVWLGNVRGNFYSKHARLKRRQRKFWDFSFDEMIKYDLPSQIDTILHETKQNSLLYLGWSQG
;
A
#
# COMPACT_ATOMS: atom_id res chain seq x y z
N MET A 1 -3.83 -0.46 -7.35
CA MET A 1 -2.88 0.52 -6.76
C MET A 1 -2.33 0.04 -5.42
N ILE A 2 -2.82 -1.06 -4.85
CA ILE A 2 -2.28 -1.67 -3.63
C ILE A 2 -1.74 -3.06 -3.93
N GLN A 3 -0.68 -3.46 -3.24
CA GLN A 3 -0.13 -4.82 -3.20
C GLN A 3 -0.21 -5.34 -1.76
N ARG A 4 -0.14 -6.66 -1.58
CA ARG A 4 -0.31 -7.29 -0.27
C ARG A 4 0.75 -8.35 -0.02
N ILE A 5 1.31 -8.36 1.19
CA ILE A 5 2.15 -9.43 1.75
C ILE A 5 1.37 -10.00 2.94
N PRO A 6 0.59 -11.08 2.73
CA PRO A 6 -0.41 -11.50 3.71
C PRO A 6 0.17 -12.37 4.85
N HIS A 7 1.42 -12.82 4.71
CA HIS A 7 2.17 -13.48 5.78
C HIS A 7 3.68 -13.43 5.51
N GLY A 8 4.45 -13.54 6.59
CA GLY A 8 5.88 -13.77 6.53
C GLY A 8 6.24 -15.20 6.12
N ARG A 9 7.54 -15.48 6.09
CA ARG A 9 8.11 -16.78 5.71
C ARG A 9 7.90 -17.84 6.76
N ARG A 10 7.79 -17.42 8.02
CA ARG A 10 7.51 -18.31 9.14
C ARG A 10 6.00 -18.53 9.23
N PRO A 11 5.53 -19.78 9.31
CA PRO A 11 4.12 -20.04 9.54
C PRO A 11 3.73 -19.44 10.89
N THR A 12 2.82 -18.48 10.88
CA THR A 12 2.17 -18.00 12.11
C THR A 12 0.98 -18.91 12.43
N PRO A 13 0.83 -19.35 13.69
CA PRO A 13 -0.30 -20.18 14.09
C PRO A 13 -1.64 -19.42 14.09
N GLU A 14 -1.59 -18.09 13.96
CA GLU A 14 -2.78 -17.24 13.98
C GLU A 14 -3.60 -17.35 12.68
N PRO A 15 -4.95 -17.46 12.78
CA PRO A 15 -5.83 -17.40 11.63
C PRO A 15 -5.59 -16.15 10.78
N TRP A 16 -5.89 -16.23 9.49
CA TRP A 16 -5.87 -15.07 8.58
C TRP A 16 -6.77 -13.92 9.03
N HIS A 17 -7.77 -14.24 9.85
CA HIS A 17 -8.72 -13.29 10.43
C HIS A 17 -8.21 -12.81 11.79
N GLY A 18 -8.05 -11.49 11.94
CA GLY A 18 -7.64 -10.86 13.19
C GLY A 18 -6.21 -10.31 13.22
N LYS A 19 -5.38 -10.60 12.21
CA LYS A 19 -4.02 -10.04 12.11
C LYS A 19 -4.06 -8.50 12.09
N PRO A 20 -3.15 -7.82 12.81
CA PRO A 20 -3.03 -6.36 12.70
C PRO A 20 -2.59 -6.00 11.28
N VAL A 21 -3.20 -4.96 10.73
CA VAL A 21 -2.95 -4.50 9.36
C VAL A 21 -1.95 -3.36 9.37
N ALA A 22 -0.92 -3.45 8.54
CA ALA A 22 0.03 -2.36 8.31
C ALA A 22 -0.09 -1.89 6.86
N PHE A 23 -0.39 -0.60 6.66
CA PHE A 23 -0.47 0.02 5.35
C PHE A 23 0.73 0.96 5.15
N LEU A 24 1.60 0.62 4.20
CA LEU A 24 2.84 1.34 3.89
C LEU A 24 2.65 2.20 2.65
N MET A 25 2.67 3.53 2.79
CA MET A 25 2.44 4.46 1.68
C MET A 25 3.75 5.03 1.13
N THR A 26 3.92 4.93 -0.20
CA THR A 26 5.14 5.31 -0.90
C THR A 26 5.31 6.84 -1.05
N ALA A 27 6.55 7.28 -1.30
CA ALA A 27 6.92 8.68 -1.48
C ALA A 27 6.60 9.25 -2.87
N LEU A 28 6.89 10.55 -3.06
CA LEU A 28 6.83 11.22 -4.35
C LEU A 28 7.82 10.60 -5.35
N VAL A 29 7.37 10.33 -6.58
CA VAL A 29 8.15 9.66 -7.65
C VAL A 29 8.61 8.23 -7.32
N CYS A 30 8.05 7.64 -6.26
CA CYS A 30 8.43 6.32 -5.77
C CYS A 30 7.34 5.26 -6.04
N SER A 31 7.56 4.04 -5.53
CA SER A 31 6.56 2.98 -5.62
C SER A 31 6.59 2.06 -4.40
N SER A 32 5.60 1.17 -4.29
CA SER A 32 5.56 0.12 -3.28
C SER A 32 6.82 -0.77 -3.24
N ALA A 33 7.61 -0.80 -4.32
CA ALA A 33 8.86 -1.55 -4.38
C ALA A 33 9.87 -1.13 -3.30
N ASP A 34 9.83 0.14 -2.85
CA ASP A 34 10.79 0.66 -1.87
C ASP A 34 10.73 -0.09 -0.53
N PHE A 35 9.57 -0.63 -0.17
CA PHE A 35 9.39 -1.40 1.05
C PHE A 35 9.90 -2.85 0.97
N VAL A 36 10.29 -3.32 -0.22
CA VAL A 36 10.64 -4.72 -0.52
C VAL A 36 11.91 -4.88 -1.38
N LEU A 37 12.65 -3.79 -1.62
CA LEU A 37 13.79 -3.81 -2.54
C LEU A 37 15.06 -4.45 -1.95
N ASN A 38 15.22 -4.39 -0.63
CA ASN A 38 16.40 -4.90 0.07
C ASN A 38 16.23 -6.38 0.45
N LYS A 39 17.17 -6.88 1.25
CA LYS A 39 17.04 -8.21 1.87
C LYS A 39 15.82 -8.27 2.81
N PRO A 40 15.27 -9.47 3.05
CA PRO A 40 14.09 -9.67 3.90
C PRO A 40 14.18 -9.06 5.30
N ASP A 41 15.36 -9.09 5.90
CA ASP A 41 15.69 -8.55 7.21
C ASP A 41 16.01 -7.04 7.20
N GLN A 42 15.93 -6.39 6.03
CA GLN A 42 16.24 -4.97 5.82
C GLN A 42 15.09 -4.20 5.15
N SER A 43 14.03 -4.92 4.74
CA SER A 43 12.89 -4.37 4.03
C SER A 43 11.67 -4.38 4.92
N LEU A 44 11.14 -3.20 5.22
CA LEU A 44 10.06 -3.01 6.20
C LEU A 44 8.83 -3.88 5.90
N GLY A 45 8.48 -4.06 4.62
CA GLY A 45 7.35 -4.89 4.23
C GLY A 45 7.54 -6.36 4.62
N PHE A 46 8.76 -6.88 4.50
CA PHE A 46 9.08 -8.25 4.89
C PHE A 46 9.23 -8.40 6.40
N ILE A 47 9.87 -7.43 7.07
CA ILE A 47 10.02 -7.42 8.53
C ILE A 47 8.64 -7.46 9.21
N LEU A 48 7.70 -6.59 8.81
CA LEU A 48 6.37 -6.57 9.40
C LEU A 48 5.59 -7.88 9.16
N ALA A 49 5.69 -8.44 7.95
CA ALA A 49 5.04 -9.70 7.62
C ALA A 49 5.60 -10.87 8.46
N ASP A 50 6.92 -10.94 8.66
CA ASP A 50 7.58 -11.93 9.52
C ASP A 50 7.23 -11.75 11.00
N HIS A 51 6.79 -10.55 11.40
CA HIS A 51 6.28 -10.22 12.73
C HIS A 51 4.74 -10.31 12.86
N GLY A 52 4.06 -10.93 11.88
CA GLY A 52 2.64 -11.29 12.00
C GLY A 52 1.63 -10.27 11.49
N PHE A 53 2.08 -9.18 10.87
CA PHE A 53 1.19 -8.21 10.23
C PHE A 53 0.68 -8.71 8.88
N ASP A 54 -0.56 -8.33 8.54
CA ASP A 54 -1.04 -8.33 7.15
C ASP A 54 -0.62 -7.01 6.50
N VAL A 55 0.39 -7.05 5.63
CA VAL A 55 1.04 -5.85 5.11
C VAL A 55 0.46 -5.48 3.76
N TRP A 56 0.04 -4.24 3.62
CA TRP A 56 -0.48 -3.64 2.40
C TRP A 56 0.45 -2.52 1.96
N LEU A 57 0.80 -2.49 0.67
CA LEU A 57 1.72 -1.52 0.09
C LEU A 57 0.95 -0.60 -0.85
N GLY A 58 0.91 0.68 -0.53
CA GLY A 58 0.21 1.72 -1.28
C GLY A 58 1.04 2.26 -2.44
N ASN A 59 0.35 2.57 -3.53
CA ASN A 59 0.89 3.36 -4.63
C ASN A 59 0.01 4.57 -4.89
N VAL A 60 0.65 5.63 -5.37
CA VAL A 60 -0.02 6.86 -5.79
C VAL A 60 -0.45 6.79 -7.26
N ARG A 61 -1.54 7.50 -7.61
CA ARG A 61 -1.87 7.78 -9.01
C ARG A 61 -0.66 8.38 -9.74
N GLY A 62 -0.52 8.02 -11.01
CA GLY A 62 0.59 8.46 -11.86
C GLY A 62 1.80 7.53 -11.85
N ASN A 63 2.06 6.75 -10.80
CA ASN A 63 3.21 5.85 -10.79
C ASN A 63 3.02 4.63 -11.72
N PHE A 64 4.04 3.78 -11.84
CA PHE A 64 4.05 2.64 -12.77
C PHE A 64 2.90 1.65 -12.55
N TYR A 65 2.49 1.45 -11.28
CA TYR A 65 1.46 0.49 -10.88
C TYR A 65 0.03 1.09 -10.92
N SER A 66 -0.10 2.34 -11.36
CA SER A 66 -1.38 3.03 -11.47
C SER A 66 -1.92 3.02 -12.91
N LYS A 67 -3.23 2.78 -13.02
CA LYS A 67 -4.00 2.85 -14.27
C LYS A 67 -5.27 3.63 -14.02
N HIS A 68 -5.73 4.35 -15.04
CA HIS A 68 -6.98 5.10 -14.99
C HIS A 68 -8.04 4.35 -15.82
N ALA A 69 -9.28 4.29 -15.34
CA ALA A 69 -10.36 3.54 -15.99
C ALA A 69 -10.68 4.03 -17.42
N ARG A 70 -10.70 5.36 -17.62
CA ARG A 70 -11.04 6.00 -18.92
C ARG A 70 -9.87 6.65 -19.66
N LEU A 71 -8.96 7.34 -18.96
CA LEU A 71 -7.88 8.12 -19.56
C LEU A 71 -6.64 7.24 -19.82
N LYS A 72 -5.94 7.52 -20.92
CA LYS A 72 -4.62 6.91 -21.22
C LYS A 72 -3.50 7.82 -20.72
N ARG A 73 -2.36 7.25 -20.29
CA ARG A 73 -1.17 7.99 -19.81
C ARG A 73 -0.64 9.05 -20.79
N ARG A 74 -0.88 8.90 -22.09
CA ARG A 74 -0.48 9.92 -23.09
C ARG A 74 -1.36 11.18 -23.09
N GLN A 75 -2.51 11.15 -22.42
CA GLN A 75 -3.44 12.27 -22.38
C GLN A 75 -3.06 13.22 -21.24
N ARG A 76 -2.95 14.52 -21.50
CA ARG A 76 -2.61 15.52 -20.47
C ARG A 76 -3.51 15.44 -19.24
N LYS A 77 -4.81 15.23 -19.45
CA LYS A 77 -5.82 15.11 -18.38
C LYS A 77 -5.57 13.92 -17.43
N PHE A 78 -4.81 12.90 -17.84
CA PHE A 78 -4.41 11.82 -16.95
C PHE A 78 -3.50 12.32 -15.81
N TRP A 79 -2.73 13.38 -16.07
CA TRP A 79 -1.72 13.95 -15.18
C TRP A 79 -2.19 15.22 -14.47
N ASP A 80 -3.45 15.58 -14.64
CA ASP A 80 -4.05 16.77 -14.04
C ASP A 80 -4.50 16.45 -12.61
N PHE A 81 -3.51 16.28 -11.73
CA PHE A 81 -3.69 16.03 -10.29
C PHE A 81 -2.47 16.53 -9.50
N SER A 82 -2.67 16.80 -8.22
CA SER A 82 -1.63 17.03 -7.22
C SER A 82 -1.74 15.99 -6.10
N PHE A 83 -1.05 16.24 -4.98
CA PHE A 83 -1.28 15.48 -3.75
C PHE A 83 -2.70 15.68 -3.19
N ASP A 84 -3.41 16.75 -3.58
CA ASP A 84 -4.78 17.01 -3.13
C ASP A 84 -5.73 15.89 -3.56
N GLU A 85 -5.67 15.46 -4.82
CA GLU A 85 -6.48 14.34 -5.28
C GLU A 85 -6.01 13.00 -4.67
N MET A 86 -4.72 12.86 -4.35
CA MET A 86 -4.22 11.66 -3.68
C MET A 86 -4.84 11.52 -2.28
N ILE A 87 -4.84 12.60 -1.49
CA ILE A 87 -5.43 12.60 -0.15
C ILE A 87 -6.96 12.51 -0.22
N LYS A 88 -7.59 13.19 -1.18
CA LYS A 88 -9.05 13.25 -1.30
C LYS A 88 -9.68 11.96 -1.81
N TYR A 89 -8.99 11.22 -2.69
CA TYR A 89 -9.59 10.07 -3.37
C TYR A 89 -8.75 8.79 -3.23
N ASP A 90 -7.43 8.85 -3.42
CA ASP A 90 -6.61 7.63 -3.46
C ASP A 90 -6.52 7.01 -2.06
N LEU A 91 -6.19 7.81 -1.06
CA LEU A 91 -5.97 7.35 0.30
C LEU A 91 -7.24 6.76 0.94
N PRO A 92 -8.41 7.45 0.92
CA PRO A 92 -9.65 6.86 1.41
C PRO A 92 -10.02 5.58 0.68
N SER A 93 -9.94 5.56 -0.66
CA SER A 93 -10.27 4.36 -1.44
C SER A 93 -9.37 3.17 -1.09
N GLN A 94 -8.08 3.40 -0.85
CA GLN A 94 -7.15 2.35 -0.46
C GLN A 94 -7.44 1.84 0.96
N ILE A 95 -7.62 2.75 1.93
CA ILE A 95 -7.95 2.37 3.32
C ILE A 95 -9.27 1.61 3.38
N ASP A 96 -10.33 2.11 2.74
CA ASP A 96 -11.65 1.46 2.73
C ASP A 96 -11.59 0.07 2.14
N THR A 97 -10.83 -0.10 1.04
CA THR A 97 -10.61 -1.42 0.44
C THR A 97 -9.91 -2.36 1.43
N ILE A 98 -8.85 -1.90 2.09
CA ILE A 98 -8.09 -2.71 3.04
C ILE A 98 -8.96 -3.13 4.24
N LEU A 99 -9.67 -2.19 4.86
CA LEU A 99 -10.54 -2.48 6.01
C LEU A 99 -11.69 -3.42 5.59
N HIS A 100 -12.27 -3.22 4.41
CA HIS A 100 -13.32 -4.09 3.88
C HIS A 100 -12.84 -5.53 3.63
N GLU A 101 -11.65 -5.71 3.05
CA GLU A 101 -11.08 -7.02 2.75
C GLU A 101 -10.64 -7.76 4.03
N THR A 102 -10.03 -7.04 4.97
CA THR A 102 -9.44 -7.62 6.19
C THR A 102 -10.46 -7.79 7.33
N LYS A 103 -11.63 -7.13 7.23
CA LYS A 103 -12.65 -7.05 8.29
C LYS A 103 -12.13 -6.42 9.59
N GLN A 104 -11.06 -5.63 9.49
CA GLN A 104 -10.54 -4.85 10.61
C GLN A 104 -11.24 -3.50 10.71
N ASN A 105 -11.31 -2.96 11.91
CA ASN A 105 -11.90 -1.64 12.17
C ASN A 105 -10.88 -0.50 12.05
N SER A 106 -9.59 -0.83 12.08
CA SER A 106 -8.49 0.13 11.99
C SER A 106 -7.24 -0.54 11.42
N LEU A 107 -6.28 0.28 10.98
CA LEU A 107 -4.99 -0.16 10.49
C LEU A 107 -3.89 0.78 10.98
N LEU A 108 -2.65 0.30 10.99
CA LEU A 108 -1.46 1.11 11.19
C LEU A 108 -1.06 1.76 9.86
N TYR A 109 -1.05 3.08 9.82
CA TYR A 109 -0.60 3.84 8.65
C TYR A 109 0.86 4.26 8.79
N LEU A 110 1.70 3.90 7.83
CA LEU A 110 3.13 4.24 7.80
C LEU A 110 3.45 4.92 6.47
N GLY A 111 3.64 6.24 6.53
CA GLY A 111 3.97 7.07 5.38
C GLY A 111 5.46 7.37 5.28
N TRP A 112 6.01 7.35 4.07
CA TRP A 112 7.37 7.81 3.79
C TRP A 112 7.34 9.08 2.94
N SER A 113 7.89 10.17 3.48
CA SER A 113 7.99 11.47 2.82
C SER A 113 6.62 12.08 2.46
N GLN A 114 6.16 11.95 1.21
CA GLN A 114 4.85 12.42 0.77
C GLN A 114 3.71 11.46 1.17
N GLY A 115 4.07 10.19 1.38
CA GLY A 115 3.16 9.14 1.82
C GLY A 115 2.80 9.29 3.27
#